data_AF-A0AAJ2TEZ8-F1
#
_entry.id   AF-A0AAJ2TEZ8-F1
#
_cell.length_a   1.000
_cell.length_b   1.000
_cell.length_c   1.000
_cell.angle_alpha   90.00
_cell.angle_beta   90.00
_cell.angle_gamma   90.00
#
_symmetry.space_group_name_H-M   'P 1'
#
loop_
_entity.id
_entity.type
_entity.pdbx_description
1 polymer ?
#
loop_
_entity_poly.entity_id
_entity_poly.type
_entity_poly.pdbx_seq_one_letter_code
_entity_poly.pdbx_strand_id
1 'polypeptide(L)'
;MSKSISWMRNKAVMVGSAALLTAAMLALPGMGVVKAATPVNATVTIKTAVMDGGTLVNAQAVTVDKDNPTLKDAIEAAETATGVDVDIVQTQYGYYVKAVEVDGHSSSNKFFDDNGTASYDAISPDNVDYAFKGNVDNITAPAFIGNHFWTNTVATTDYLTEKDYNYNSGWMVELNNDNYANYGIDTALTNGDNIELDFTMFGSADLGGTAYVLAPTALDANGPWVAVSAF
;
A
#
# COMPACT_ATOMS: atom_id res chain seq x y z
N MET A 1 35.32 -9.37 25.42
CA MET A 1 35.13 -8.25 24.48
C MET A 1 33.65 -7.91 24.44
N SER A 2 33.38 -6.61 24.43
CA SER A 2 32.15 -5.93 24.85
C SER A 2 30.85 -6.38 24.17
N LYS A 3 29.74 -6.41 24.94
CA LYS A 3 28.37 -6.57 24.45
C LYS A 3 27.79 -5.22 23.97
N SER A 4 27.00 -5.28 22.89
CA SER A 4 25.80 -4.50 22.55
C SER A 4 25.84 -2.97 22.52
N ILE A 5 25.39 -2.38 21.41
CA ILE A 5 24.45 -1.24 21.34
C ILE A 5 23.71 -1.39 20.01
N SER A 6 22.49 -1.96 20.03
CA SER A 6 21.52 -1.73 18.95
C SER A 6 20.86 -0.39 19.24
N TRP A 7 20.78 0.45 18.21
CA TRP A 7 20.19 1.78 18.30
C TRP A 7 18.66 1.63 18.28
N MET A 8 18.04 1.57 19.45
CA MET A 8 16.60 1.79 19.61
C MET A 8 16.31 3.25 19.20
N ARG A 9 15.66 3.45 18.04
CA ARG A 9 15.04 4.74 17.72
C ARG A 9 13.73 4.82 18.49
N ASN A 10 13.78 5.54 19.62
CA ASN A 10 12.62 6.03 20.36
C ASN A 10 11.69 6.81 19.42
N LYS A 11 10.68 6.16 18.83
CA LYS A 11 9.40 6.85 18.57
C LYS A 11 8.64 6.77 19.89
N ALA A 12 8.47 7.92 20.52
CA ALA A 12 7.86 8.04 21.83
C ALA A 12 6.47 7.41 21.83
N VAL A 13 6.27 6.48 22.76
CA VAL A 13 4.98 5.94 23.18
C VAL A 13 4.08 7.11 23.58
N MET A 14 3.09 7.43 22.74
CA MET A 14 1.87 8.09 23.19
C MET A 14 0.75 7.08 23.03
N VAL A 15 0.52 6.30 24.09
CA VAL A 15 -0.70 5.52 24.28
C VAL A 15 -1.85 6.52 24.31
N GLY A 16 -2.48 6.74 23.17
CA GLY A 16 -3.78 7.37 23.05
C GLY A 16 -4.83 6.28 22.93
N SER A 17 -5.17 5.64 24.04
CA SER A 17 -6.38 4.83 24.12
C SER A 17 -7.59 5.71 23.84
N ALA A 18 -8.04 5.83 22.60
CA ALA A 18 -9.31 6.46 22.26
C ALA A 18 -10.45 5.43 22.42
N ALA A 19 -10.58 4.90 23.64
CA ALA A 19 -11.75 4.17 24.07
C ALA A 19 -12.35 4.90 25.29
N LEU A 20 -13.53 5.47 25.07
CA LEU A 20 -14.43 6.12 26.03
C LEU A 20 -13.96 7.44 26.67
N LEU A 21 -14.38 8.55 26.07
CA LEU A 21 -14.92 9.68 26.84
C LEU A 21 -16.37 9.95 26.43
N THR A 22 -17.26 9.00 26.78
CA THR A 22 -18.69 9.28 26.81
C THR A 22 -18.99 10.02 28.12
N ALA A 23 -19.46 11.26 27.99
CA ALA A 23 -20.09 12.10 29.01
C ALA A 23 -19.21 12.72 30.12
N ALA A 24 -18.90 14.01 29.96
CA ALA A 24 -19.29 15.08 30.89
C ALA A 24 -18.83 16.46 30.36
N MET A 25 -19.58 17.07 29.42
CA MET A 25 -19.48 18.51 29.21
C MET A 25 -20.21 19.21 30.38
N LEU A 26 -19.49 19.42 31.48
CA LEU A 26 -19.82 20.45 32.45
C LEU A 26 -19.62 21.80 31.74
N ALA A 27 -20.73 22.44 31.40
CA ALA A 27 -20.76 23.73 30.72
C ALA A 27 -20.04 24.81 31.56
N LEU A 28 -18.80 25.12 31.19
CA LEU A 28 -18.17 26.39 31.54
C LEU A 28 -18.71 27.46 30.57
N PRO A 29 -19.33 28.55 31.06
CA PRO A 29 -19.85 29.59 30.18
C PRO A 29 -18.69 30.30 29.48
N GLY A 30 -18.60 30.15 28.15
CA GLY A 30 -17.66 30.90 27.31
C GLY A 30 -16.79 30.06 26.36
N MET A 31 -16.78 28.73 26.47
CA MET A 31 -16.15 27.86 25.47
C MET A 31 -17.21 27.43 24.46
N GLY A 32 -17.05 27.85 23.20
CA GLY A 32 -17.86 27.34 22.10
C GLY A 32 -17.82 25.82 22.11
N VAL A 33 -18.98 25.17 21.98
CA VAL A 33 -19.04 23.72 21.84
C VAL A 33 -18.33 23.38 20.53
N VAL A 34 -17.07 22.97 20.62
CA VAL A 34 -16.40 22.31 19.49
C VAL A 34 -17.16 21.01 19.30
N LYS A 35 -17.91 20.91 18.20
CA LYS A 35 -18.59 19.67 17.82
C LYS A 35 -17.49 18.62 17.73
N ALA A 36 -17.53 17.60 18.59
CA ALA A 36 -16.62 16.47 18.48
C ALA A 36 -16.81 15.85 17.08
N ALA A 37 -15.71 15.49 16.43
CA ALA A 37 -15.79 14.73 15.19
C ALA A 37 -16.58 13.44 15.44
N THR A 38 -17.31 12.99 14.43
CA THR A 38 -18.05 11.72 14.53
C THR A 38 -17.06 10.62 14.17
N PRO A 39 -16.74 9.69 15.08
CA PRO A 39 -15.79 8.63 14.78
C PRO A 39 -16.24 7.81 13.58
N VAL A 40 -15.33 7.57 12.65
CA VAL A 40 -15.55 6.74 11.46
C VAL A 40 -14.77 5.45 11.63
N ASN A 41 -15.46 4.31 11.54
CA ASN A 41 -14.83 3.00 11.66
C ASN A 41 -14.60 2.41 10.26
N ALA A 42 -13.45 1.78 10.06
CA ALA A 42 -13.10 1.11 8.81
C ALA A 42 -12.26 -0.13 9.11
N THR A 43 -12.03 -0.93 8.08
CA THR A 43 -11.11 -2.07 8.12
C THR A 43 -10.01 -1.83 7.10
N VAL A 44 -8.76 -2.04 7.49
CA VAL A 44 -7.59 -1.94 6.59
C VAL A 44 -6.93 -3.30 6.50
N THR A 45 -6.71 -3.78 5.29
CA THR A 45 -5.92 -4.98 5.01
C THR A 45 -4.73 -4.58 4.15
N ILE A 46 -3.53 -5.02 4.51
CA ILE A 46 -2.33 -4.85 3.68
C ILE A 46 -1.87 -6.24 3.29
N LYS A 47 -2.05 -6.56 2.01
CA LYS A 47 -1.82 -7.90 1.50
C LYS A 47 -0.46 -7.94 0.84
N THR A 48 0.35 -8.90 1.28
CA THR A 48 1.35 -9.52 0.43
C THR A 48 0.81 -10.79 -0.21
N ALA A 49 -0.51 -11.02 -0.18
CA ALA A 49 -1.08 -12.31 -0.58
C ALA A 49 -1.01 -12.51 -2.10
N VAL A 50 -1.00 -11.39 -2.82
CA VAL A 50 -0.68 -11.28 -4.25
C VAL A 50 0.80 -11.66 -4.52
N MET A 51 1.62 -11.71 -3.47
CA MET A 51 3.02 -12.16 -3.39
C MET A 51 3.15 -13.48 -2.63
N ASP A 52 2.21 -14.38 -2.92
CA ASP A 52 2.12 -15.75 -2.41
C ASP A 52 1.71 -15.88 -0.92
N GLY A 53 0.53 -15.34 -0.62
CA GLY A 53 -0.26 -15.75 0.56
C GLY A 53 0.07 -15.07 1.89
N GLY A 54 1.08 -14.20 1.95
CA GLY A 54 1.35 -13.39 3.14
C GLY A 54 0.30 -12.30 3.36
N THR A 55 -0.03 -11.98 4.60
CA THR A 55 -0.80 -10.76 4.91
C THR A 55 0.02 -9.99 5.92
N LEU A 56 0.47 -8.79 5.56
CA LEU A 56 1.28 -7.93 6.44
C LEU A 56 0.39 -7.36 7.55
N VAL A 57 -0.81 -6.93 7.17
CA VAL A 57 -1.83 -6.45 8.09
C VAL A 57 -3.13 -7.19 7.78
N ASN A 58 -3.50 -8.12 8.67
CA ASN A 58 -4.81 -8.76 8.61
C ASN A 58 -5.88 -7.73 8.93
N ALA A 59 -7.02 -7.80 8.22
CA ALA A 59 -8.25 -7.01 8.42
C ALA A 59 -8.32 -6.23 9.75
N GLN A 60 -7.61 -5.10 9.79
CA GLN A 60 -7.34 -4.34 11.00
C GLN A 60 -8.46 -3.34 11.16
N ALA A 61 -9.28 -3.54 12.20
CA ALA A 61 -10.29 -2.56 12.57
C ALA A 61 -9.60 -1.28 13.05
N VAL A 62 -10.00 -0.14 12.49
CA VAL A 62 -9.50 1.19 12.85
C VAL A 62 -10.67 2.14 13.09
N THR A 63 -10.45 3.09 13.99
CA THR A 63 -11.38 4.19 14.27
C THR A 63 -10.65 5.50 14.06
N VAL A 64 -11.17 6.34 13.17
CA VAL A 64 -10.63 7.66 12.88
C VAL A 64 -11.55 8.72 13.46
N ASP A 65 -11.05 9.49 14.41
CA ASP A 65 -11.75 10.61 15.06
C ASP A 65 -11.17 11.95 14.56
N LYS A 66 -11.59 12.34 13.35
CA LYS A 66 -11.08 13.51 12.64
C LYS A 66 -12.19 14.14 11.80
N ASP A 67 -12.14 15.46 11.64
CA ASP A 67 -13.00 16.17 10.68
C ASP A 67 -12.60 15.81 9.25
N ASN A 68 -13.58 15.32 8.46
CA ASN A 68 -13.40 14.85 7.09
C ASN A 68 -12.27 13.80 6.96
N PRO A 69 -12.42 12.63 7.59
CA PRO A 69 -11.40 11.59 7.53
C PRO A 69 -11.24 11.06 6.10
N THR A 70 -10.04 10.60 5.77
CA THR A 70 -9.66 10.04 4.47
C THR A 70 -9.15 8.62 4.60
N LEU A 71 -9.01 7.89 3.48
CA LEU A 71 -8.41 6.55 3.48
C LEU A 71 -6.98 6.60 4.04
N LYS A 72 -6.22 7.66 3.75
CA LYS A 72 -4.89 7.90 4.33
C LYS A 72 -4.93 7.87 5.86
N ASP A 73 -5.90 8.54 6.48
CA ASP A 73 -6.01 8.58 7.94
C ASP A 73 -6.29 7.18 8.52
N ALA A 74 -7.08 6.36 7.82
CA ALA A 74 -7.31 4.96 8.21
C ALA A 74 -6.05 4.10 8.10
N ILE A 75 -5.27 4.29 7.03
CA ILE A 75 -3.99 3.58 6.80
C ILE A 75 -2.98 3.94 7.89
N GLU A 76 -2.82 5.23 8.24
CA GLU A 76 -1.92 5.67 9.32
C GLU A 76 -2.37 5.14 10.70
N ALA A 77 -3.69 5.03 10.92
CA ALA A 77 -4.23 4.38 12.11
C ALA A 77 -3.89 2.88 12.16
N ALA A 78 -3.93 2.20 11.02
CA ALA A 78 -3.57 0.78 10.90
C ALA A 78 -2.05 0.57 11.11
N GLU A 79 -1.19 1.42 10.54
CA GLU A 79 0.25 1.45 10.81
C GLU A 79 0.50 1.57 12.31
N THR A 80 -0.13 2.53 12.98
CA THR A 80 0.04 2.75 14.42
C THR A 80 -0.39 1.53 15.24
N ALA A 81 -1.46 0.84 14.82
CA ALA A 81 -2.00 -0.32 15.51
C ALA A 81 -1.16 -1.60 15.33
N THR A 82 -0.55 -1.75 14.15
CA THR A 82 0.11 -3.01 13.73
C THR A 82 1.63 -2.93 13.82
N GLY A 83 2.19 -1.73 13.73
CA GLY A 83 3.62 -1.48 13.64
C GLY A 83 4.21 -1.62 12.23
N VAL A 84 3.40 -1.97 11.22
CA VAL A 84 3.84 -2.07 9.82
C VAL A 84 3.85 -0.68 9.20
N ASP A 85 5.04 -0.14 8.91
CA ASP A 85 5.24 1.19 8.35
C ASP A 85 4.73 1.29 6.90
N VAL A 86 3.99 2.34 6.57
CA VAL A 86 3.53 2.64 5.21
C VAL A 86 4.08 3.99 4.78
N ASP A 87 5.05 3.98 3.86
CA ASP A 87 5.69 5.20 3.36
C ASP A 87 4.73 5.92 2.39
N ILE A 88 4.10 6.99 2.87
CA ILE A 88 3.16 7.81 2.09
C ILE A 88 3.85 9.14 1.72
N VAL A 89 3.84 9.48 0.43
CA VAL A 89 4.41 10.72 -0.09
C VAL A 89 3.33 11.61 -0.72
N GLN A 90 3.47 12.92 -0.54
CA GLN A 90 2.64 13.89 -1.24
C GLN A 90 3.18 14.13 -2.65
N THR A 91 2.32 14.01 -3.66
CA THR A 91 2.63 14.29 -5.07
C THR A 91 1.77 15.45 -5.58
N GLN A 92 1.98 15.85 -6.84
CA GLN A 92 1.10 16.83 -7.51
C GLN A 92 -0.32 16.31 -7.77
N TYR A 93 -0.54 15.00 -7.65
CA TYR A 93 -1.82 14.33 -7.90
C TYR A 93 -2.55 13.90 -6.62
N GLY A 94 -1.95 14.12 -5.45
CA GLY A 94 -2.45 13.64 -4.16
C GLY A 94 -1.40 12.85 -3.39
N TYR A 95 -1.82 12.26 -2.27
CA TYR A 95 -1.00 11.32 -1.52
C TYR A 95 -0.90 9.98 -2.25
N TYR A 96 0.29 9.40 -2.19
CA TYR A 96 0.65 8.15 -2.87
C TYR A 96 1.34 7.21 -1.90
N VAL A 97 0.95 5.93 -1.90
CA VAL A 97 1.63 4.88 -1.12
C VAL A 97 2.87 4.44 -1.89
N LYS A 98 4.03 4.92 -1.45
CA LYS A 98 5.32 4.69 -2.12
C LYS A 98 5.92 3.33 -1.78
N ALA A 99 5.80 2.92 -0.53
CA ALA A 99 6.32 1.65 -0.05
C ALA A 99 5.56 1.16 1.19
N VAL A 100 5.68 -0.12 1.48
CA VAL A 100 5.24 -0.73 2.73
C VAL A 100 6.40 -1.53 3.30
N GLU A 101 6.59 -1.47 4.61
CA GLU A 101 7.59 -2.26 5.32
C GLU A 101 7.31 -3.76 5.16
N VAL A 102 8.37 -4.47 4.78
CA VAL A 102 8.39 -5.93 4.66
C VAL A 102 9.72 -6.41 5.22
N ASP A 103 9.69 -6.87 6.47
CA ASP A 103 10.86 -7.36 7.19
C ASP A 103 11.67 -8.37 6.36
N GLY A 104 12.95 -8.08 6.16
CA GLY A 104 13.90 -8.95 5.47
C GLY A 104 13.89 -8.83 3.94
N HIS A 105 12.98 -8.05 3.34
CA HIS A 105 12.97 -7.81 1.89
C HIS A 105 14.26 -7.11 1.44
N SER A 106 14.98 -7.67 0.47
CA SER A 106 16.27 -7.13 0.04
C SER A 106 16.67 -7.62 -1.35
N SER A 107 17.75 -7.08 -1.91
CA SER A 107 18.26 -7.53 -3.22
C SER A 107 18.66 -9.01 -3.29
N SER A 108 18.81 -9.69 -2.14
CA SER A 108 19.07 -11.13 -2.03
C SER A 108 17.98 -11.87 -1.25
N ASN A 109 16.81 -11.25 -1.10
CA ASN A 109 15.65 -11.85 -0.46
C ASN A 109 14.38 -11.19 -1.02
N LYS A 110 13.91 -11.66 -2.18
CA LYS A 110 12.78 -11.10 -2.93
C LYS A 110 11.65 -12.11 -3.11
N PHE A 111 10.41 -11.60 -3.24
CA PHE A 111 9.24 -12.45 -3.52
C PHE A 111 9.30 -13.09 -4.90
N PHE A 112 9.81 -12.36 -5.90
CA PHE A 112 9.89 -12.83 -7.29
C PHE A 112 11.26 -12.55 -7.92
N ASP A 113 11.61 -13.40 -8.87
CA ASP A 113 12.71 -13.17 -9.79
C ASP A 113 12.25 -12.32 -10.99
N ASP A 114 13.14 -12.18 -11.97
CA ASP A 114 12.88 -11.40 -13.17
C ASP A 114 11.58 -11.82 -13.86
N ASN A 115 10.81 -10.86 -14.34
CA ASN A 115 9.52 -11.08 -15.03
C ASN A 115 8.45 -11.77 -14.16
N GLY A 116 8.51 -11.63 -12.84
CA GLY A 116 7.53 -12.25 -11.93
C GLY A 116 7.64 -13.78 -11.91
N THR A 117 8.81 -14.32 -12.23
CA THR A 117 9.10 -15.75 -12.11
C THR A 117 9.36 -16.14 -10.66
N ALA A 118 9.24 -17.42 -10.34
CA ALA A 118 9.54 -17.98 -9.03
C ALA A 118 10.94 -17.58 -8.54
N SER A 119 10.98 -17.00 -7.34
CA SER A 119 12.21 -16.83 -6.56
C SER A 119 12.41 -18.04 -5.64
N TYR A 120 13.66 -18.30 -5.25
CA TYR A 120 14.01 -19.33 -4.25
C TYR A 120 14.53 -18.72 -2.95
N ASP A 121 14.37 -17.42 -2.80
CA ASP A 121 14.73 -16.69 -1.60
C ASP A 121 13.78 -17.03 -0.44
N ALA A 122 14.27 -16.88 0.79
CA ALA A 122 13.50 -17.28 1.99
C ALA A 122 12.18 -16.52 2.18
N ILE A 123 12.07 -15.31 1.64
CA ILE A 123 10.83 -14.52 1.65
C ILE A 123 9.84 -14.96 0.57
N SER A 124 10.32 -15.62 -0.50
CA SER A 124 9.48 -16.14 -1.56
C SER A 124 8.73 -17.34 -1.01
N PRO A 125 7.41 -17.25 -0.87
CA PRO A 125 6.62 -18.39 -0.42
C PRO A 125 6.53 -19.39 -1.59
N ASP A 126 6.50 -20.69 -1.24
CA ASP A 126 6.34 -21.87 -2.11
C ASP A 126 7.15 -21.96 -3.44
N ASN A 127 8.10 -21.06 -3.67
CA ASN A 127 8.87 -20.89 -4.90
C ASN A 127 7.98 -20.89 -6.16
N VAL A 128 6.92 -20.08 -6.16
CA VAL A 128 5.95 -19.98 -7.26
C VAL A 128 6.06 -18.66 -8.02
N ASP A 129 5.65 -18.68 -9.27
CA ASP A 129 5.50 -17.46 -10.08
C ASP A 129 4.47 -16.51 -9.44
N TYR A 130 4.57 -15.22 -9.78
CA TYR A 130 3.55 -14.24 -9.44
C TYR A 130 2.17 -14.72 -9.86
N ALA A 131 1.20 -14.74 -8.94
CA ALA A 131 -0.11 -15.34 -9.16
C ALA A 131 -0.86 -14.77 -10.38
N PHE A 132 -0.64 -13.48 -10.67
CA PHE A 132 -1.26 -12.79 -11.80
C PHE A 132 -0.32 -12.65 -13.00
N LYS A 133 0.78 -13.41 -13.05
CA LYS A 133 1.71 -13.40 -14.19
C LYS A 133 0.99 -13.69 -15.51
N GLY A 134 0.09 -14.68 -15.52
CA GLY A 134 -0.69 -15.01 -16.71
C GLY A 134 -1.58 -13.84 -17.18
N ASN A 135 -2.06 -13.01 -16.25
CA ASN A 135 -2.82 -11.82 -16.58
C ASN A 135 -1.91 -10.75 -17.20
N VAL A 136 -0.74 -10.48 -16.59
CA VAL A 136 0.28 -9.57 -17.14
C VAL A 136 0.67 -9.98 -18.57
N ASP A 137 0.95 -11.27 -18.81
CA ASP A 137 1.33 -11.81 -20.12
C ASP A 137 0.20 -11.66 -21.17
N ASN A 138 -1.06 -11.60 -20.72
CA ASN A 138 -2.25 -11.47 -21.56
C ASN A 138 -2.70 -10.02 -21.78
N ILE A 139 -2.04 -9.02 -21.19
CA ILE A 139 -2.35 -7.60 -21.45
C ILE A 139 -2.01 -7.28 -22.90
N THR A 140 -2.99 -7.45 -23.79
CA THR A 140 -2.89 -7.17 -25.22
C THR A 140 -3.03 -5.67 -25.49
N ALA A 141 -2.07 -4.88 -25.03
CA ALA A 141 -1.82 -3.59 -25.66
C ALA A 141 -0.89 -3.83 -26.86
N PRO A 142 -1.19 -3.36 -28.09
CA PRO A 142 -0.35 -3.57 -29.27
C PRO A 142 1.08 -3.01 -29.18
N ALA A 143 1.46 -2.44 -28.04
CA ALA A 143 2.77 -1.86 -27.79
C ALA A 143 3.57 -2.59 -26.69
N PHE A 144 2.99 -3.40 -25.78
CA PHE A 144 3.71 -3.97 -24.62
C PHE A 144 4.55 -5.22 -24.94
N ILE A 145 5.03 -5.32 -26.19
CA ILE A 145 5.91 -6.40 -26.63
C ILE A 145 7.35 -5.98 -26.38
N GLY A 146 7.84 -6.23 -25.18
CA GLY A 146 9.27 -6.10 -24.90
C GLY A 146 9.58 -5.96 -23.41
N ASN A 147 10.53 -6.77 -23.00
CA ASN A 147 11.16 -6.98 -21.69
C ASN A 147 11.81 -5.71 -21.08
N HIS A 148 11.30 -4.50 -21.35
CA HIS A 148 12.09 -3.27 -21.28
C HIS A 148 12.09 -2.57 -19.92
N PHE A 149 11.31 -3.01 -18.93
CA PHE A 149 11.23 -2.30 -17.65
C PHE A 149 11.33 -3.17 -16.41
N TRP A 150 11.78 -4.42 -16.52
CA TRP A 150 12.03 -5.24 -15.34
C TRP A 150 13.39 -4.88 -14.78
N THR A 151 13.41 -3.91 -13.86
CA THR A 151 14.64 -3.48 -13.18
C THR A 151 15.08 -4.49 -12.15
N ASN A 152 14.11 -5.24 -11.58
CA ASN A 152 14.28 -6.19 -10.47
C ASN A 152 15.36 -5.73 -9.47
N THR A 153 15.27 -4.48 -9.05
CA THR A 153 16.26 -3.82 -8.21
C THR A 153 15.53 -3.32 -6.98
N VAL A 154 15.78 -3.95 -5.83
CA VAL A 154 15.23 -3.47 -4.57
C VAL A 154 15.75 -2.06 -4.31
N ALA A 155 14.81 -1.10 -4.26
CA ALA A 155 15.15 0.30 -4.10
C ALA A 155 15.47 0.63 -2.65
N THR A 156 14.89 -0.09 -1.69
CA THR A 156 15.07 0.12 -0.25
C THR A 156 14.94 -1.21 0.49
N THR A 157 15.98 -1.59 1.24
CA THR A 157 15.94 -2.79 2.10
C THR A 157 14.84 -2.66 3.14
N ASP A 158 14.19 -3.78 3.46
CA ASP A 158 13.05 -3.94 4.37
C ASP A 158 11.76 -3.23 3.93
N TYR A 159 11.69 -2.76 2.67
CA TYR A 159 10.52 -2.10 2.12
C TYR A 159 10.22 -2.57 0.72
N LEU A 160 8.99 -3.00 0.48
CA LEU A 160 8.54 -3.27 -0.88
C LEU A 160 8.04 -1.99 -1.54
N THR A 161 8.70 -1.61 -2.64
CA THR A 161 8.45 -0.34 -3.32
C THR A 161 7.93 -0.52 -4.75
N GLU A 162 7.28 0.52 -5.28
CA GLU A 162 6.85 0.60 -6.69
C GLU A 162 7.99 0.30 -7.69
N LYS A 163 9.25 0.53 -7.31
CA LYS A 163 10.42 0.46 -8.21
C LYS A 163 11.14 -0.88 -8.19
N ASP A 164 10.72 -1.77 -7.31
CA ASP A 164 11.48 -2.99 -7.02
C ASP A 164 11.48 -3.95 -8.21
N TYR A 165 10.37 -4.02 -8.94
CA TYR A 165 10.25 -4.95 -10.06
C TYR A 165 10.19 -4.26 -11.42
N ASN A 166 9.36 -3.22 -11.58
CA ASN A 166 9.26 -2.45 -12.81
C ASN A 166 8.69 -1.04 -12.59
N TYR A 167 8.56 -0.22 -13.65
CA TYR A 167 8.01 1.15 -13.51
C TYR A 167 6.49 1.23 -13.39
N ASN A 168 5.79 0.12 -13.54
CA ASN A 168 4.33 -0.02 -13.42
C ASN A 168 3.93 -0.86 -12.20
N SER A 169 4.88 -1.39 -11.42
CA SER A 169 4.57 -2.01 -10.14
C SER A 169 4.24 -0.96 -9.08
N GLY A 170 3.50 -1.33 -8.04
CA GLY A 170 3.15 -0.40 -6.98
C GLY A 170 2.07 -0.91 -6.05
N TRP A 171 1.71 -0.09 -5.08
CA TRP A 171 0.63 -0.36 -4.13
C TRP A 171 -0.67 0.28 -4.63
N MET A 172 -1.71 -0.53 -4.79
CA MET A 172 -3.02 -0.11 -5.25
C MET A 172 -4.05 -0.25 -4.15
N VAL A 173 -4.98 0.69 -4.13
CA VAL A 173 -6.09 0.71 -3.18
C VAL A 173 -7.30 0.05 -3.83
N GLU A 174 -7.79 -1.02 -3.21
CA GLU A 174 -9.15 -1.52 -3.43
C GLU A 174 -10.03 -1.07 -2.28
N LEU A 175 -11.06 -0.28 -2.61
CA LEU A 175 -12.05 0.20 -1.65
C LEU A 175 -13.34 -0.59 -1.87
N ASN A 176 -13.84 -1.23 -0.81
CA ASN A 176 -15.14 -1.93 -0.81
C ASN A 176 -15.31 -2.95 -1.95
N ASN A 177 -14.21 -3.59 -2.36
CA ASN A 177 -14.19 -4.59 -3.44
C ASN A 177 -14.65 -4.00 -4.81
N ASP A 178 -14.39 -2.71 -5.04
CA ASP A 178 -14.77 -1.99 -6.27
C ASP A 178 -13.74 -2.16 -7.40
N ASN A 179 -13.06 -3.31 -7.44
CA ASN A 179 -12.22 -3.74 -8.56
C ASN A 179 -11.19 -2.68 -8.99
N TYR A 180 -10.50 -2.11 -8.00
CA TYR A 180 -9.48 -1.08 -8.18
C TYR A 180 -9.92 0.08 -9.08
N ALA A 181 -11.04 0.75 -8.74
CA ALA A 181 -11.57 1.92 -9.46
C ALA A 181 -10.66 3.18 -9.42
N ASN A 182 -9.34 3.01 -9.19
CA ASN A 182 -8.30 4.02 -9.18
C ASN A 182 -8.56 5.13 -8.13
N TYR A 183 -8.92 4.72 -6.92
CA TYR A 183 -9.04 5.63 -5.79
C TYR A 183 -7.66 6.10 -5.32
N GLY A 184 -7.49 7.41 -5.16
CA GLY A 184 -6.40 7.96 -4.37
C GLY A 184 -6.70 7.80 -2.87
N ILE A 185 -5.67 7.71 -2.03
CA ILE A 185 -5.86 7.63 -0.57
C ILE A 185 -6.36 8.95 0.06
N ASP A 186 -6.44 10.03 -0.72
CA ASP A 186 -7.17 11.26 -0.40
C ASP A 186 -8.70 11.09 -0.36
N THR A 187 -9.22 9.95 -0.82
CA THR A 187 -10.66 9.66 -0.85
C THR A 187 -11.26 9.75 0.55
N ALA A 188 -12.46 10.34 0.66
CA ALA A 188 -13.16 10.50 1.93
C ALA A 188 -13.53 9.12 2.52
N LEU A 189 -13.26 8.94 3.80
CA LEU A 189 -13.53 7.73 4.55
C LEU A 189 -15.00 7.72 5.02
N THR A 190 -15.69 6.63 4.75
CA THR A 190 -17.06 6.36 5.18
C THR A 190 -17.09 5.24 6.22
N ASN A 191 -18.07 5.30 7.14
CA ASN A 191 -18.18 4.30 8.19
C ASN A 191 -18.55 2.93 7.61
N GLY A 192 -17.70 1.94 7.86
CA GLY A 192 -17.82 0.58 7.36
C GLY A 192 -16.95 0.28 6.14
N ASP A 193 -16.16 1.26 5.65
CA ASP A 193 -15.28 1.03 4.52
C ASP A 193 -14.28 -0.11 4.78
N ASN A 194 -14.09 -0.95 3.76
CA ASN A 194 -13.03 -1.95 3.68
C ASN A 194 -11.97 -1.45 2.70
N ILE A 195 -10.76 -1.24 3.20
CA ILE A 195 -9.63 -0.73 2.44
C ILE A 195 -8.61 -1.85 2.32
N GLU A 196 -8.21 -2.15 1.09
CA GLU A 196 -7.18 -3.14 0.82
C GLU A 196 -6.04 -2.48 0.05
N LEU A 197 -4.81 -2.62 0.55
CA LEU A 197 -3.60 -2.27 -0.15
C LEU A 197 -2.99 -3.53 -0.75
N ASP A 198 -2.99 -3.60 -2.08
CA ASP A 198 -2.47 -4.71 -2.85
C ASP A 198 -1.29 -4.28 -3.69
N PHE A 199 -0.20 -5.05 -3.62
CA PHE A 199 0.91 -4.87 -4.54
C PHE A 199 0.57 -5.46 -5.90
N THR A 200 0.78 -4.69 -6.95
CA THR A 200 0.54 -5.06 -8.36
C THR A 200 1.86 -4.99 -9.13
N MET A 201 1.97 -5.80 -10.19
CA MET A 201 3.08 -5.72 -11.14
C MET A 201 2.75 -4.83 -12.35
N PHE A 202 1.51 -4.34 -12.47
CA PHE A 202 1.02 -3.64 -13.65
C PHE A 202 -0.13 -2.65 -13.36
N GLY A 203 0.06 -1.75 -12.41
CA GLY A 203 -0.85 -0.62 -12.14
C GLY A 203 -2.30 -1.02 -11.84
N SER A 204 -2.54 -2.21 -11.28
CA SER A 204 -3.81 -2.91 -11.04
C SER A 204 -4.46 -3.61 -12.23
N ALA A 205 -3.98 -3.44 -13.47
CA ALA A 205 -4.63 -4.09 -14.62
C ALA A 205 -4.48 -5.62 -14.57
N ASP A 206 -3.38 -6.12 -14.02
CA ASP A 206 -3.16 -7.54 -13.71
C ASP A 206 -4.13 -8.06 -12.63
N LEU A 207 -4.62 -7.18 -11.76
CA LEU A 207 -5.59 -7.47 -10.70
C LEU A 207 -7.05 -7.29 -11.15
N GLY A 208 -7.31 -6.85 -12.38
CA GLY A 208 -8.66 -6.65 -12.92
C GLY A 208 -9.11 -5.18 -12.97
N GLY A 209 -8.27 -4.24 -12.54
CA GLY A 209 -8.52 -2.80 -12.61
C GLY A 209 -8.26 -2.19 -13.99
N THR A 210 -8.58 -0.90 -14.12
CA THR A 210 -8.12 -0.08 -15.25
C THR A 210 -6.89 0.70 -14.80
N ALA A 211 -5.81 0.64 -15.58
CA ALA A 211 -4.53 1.24 -15.21
C ALA A 211 -4.08 2.31 -16.21
N TYR A 212 -3.19 3.19 -15.76
CA TYR A 212 -2.30 3.95 -16.63
C TYR A 212 -0.90 3.39 -16.46
N VAL A 213 -0.28 2.96 -17.54
CA VAL A 213 1.07 2.38 -17.53
C VAL A 213 2.00 3.16 -18.44
N LEU A 214 3.29 3.11 -18.13
CA LEU A 214 4.31 3.76 -18.91
C LEU A 214 4.33 3.15 -20.32
N ALA A 215 4.22 4.01 -21.33
CA ALA A 215 4.14 3.56 -22.71
C ALA A 215 5.40 2.77 -23.09
N PRO A 216 5.29 1.79 -23.99
CA PRO A 216 6.44 0.99 -24.42
C PRO A 216 7.51 1.76 -25.19
N THR A 217 7.18 2.96 -25.67
CA THR A 217 8.12 3.91 -26.27
C THR A 217 8.86 4.77 -25.26
N ALA A 218 8.50 4.69 -23.97
CA ALA A 218 9.23 5.39 -22.92
C ALA A 218 10.67 4.87 -22.82
N LEU A 219 11.57 5.74 -22.39
CA LEU A 219 12.97 5.39 -22.13
C LEU A 219 13.30 5.44 -20.64
N ASP A 220 12.43 6.07 -19.85
CA ASP A 220 12.52 6.23 -18.41
C ASP A 220 11.13 6.50 -17.81
N ALA A 221 11.06 6.63 -16.49
CA ALA A 221 9.82 6.86 -15.73
C ALA A 221 9.07 8.18 -16.06
N ASN A 222 9.67 9.10 -16.83
CA ASN A 222 9.03 10.35 -17.27
C ASN A 222 8.41 10.23 -18.68
N GLY A 223 8.41 9.04 -19.27
CA GLY A 223 7.80 8.79 -20.56
C GLY A 223 6.28 8.97 -20.58
N PRO A 224 5.65 8.90 -21.77
CA PRO A 224 4.20 9.03 -21.90
C PRO A 224 3.50 7.86 -21.20
N TRP A 225 2.35 8.11 -20.58
CA TRP A 225 1.50 7.10 -19.94
C TRP A 225 0.30 6.77 -20.84
N VAL A 226 -0.07 5.48 -20.91
CA VAL A 226 -1.20 4.98 -21.71
C VAL A 226 -2.20 4.25 -20.82
N ALA A 227 -3.49 4.48 -21.07
CA ALA A 227 -4.54 3.73 -20.41
C ALA A 227 -4.59 2.29 -20.94
N VAL A 228 -4.70 1.32 -20.03
CA VAL A 228 -4.90 -0.10 -20.33
C VAL A 228 -6.09 -0.59 -19.51
N SER A 229 -6.98 -1.35 -20.15
CA SER A 229 -8.05 -2.04 -19.45
C SER A 229 -7.57 -3.40 -18.96
N ALA A 230 -8.27 -3.93 -17.95
CA ALA A 230 -8.21 -5.35 -17.65
C ALA A 230 -8.61 -6.19 -18.87
N PHE A 231 -8.23 -7.47 -18.79
CA PHE A 231 -8.49 -8.55 -19.74
C PHE A 231 -9.98 -8.70 -20.10
#